data_AF-A0A2G4I2P3-F1
#
_entry.id   AF-A0A2G4I2P3-F1
#
_cell.length_a   1.000
_cell.length_b   1.000
_cell.length_c   1.000
_cell.angle_alpha   90.00
_cell.angle_beta   90.00
_cell.angle_gamma   90.00
#
_symmetry.space_group_name_H-M   'P 1'
#
loop_
_entity.id
_entity.type
_entity.pdbx_description
1 polymer ?
#
loop_
_entity_poly.entity_id
_entity_poly.type
_entity_poly.pdbx_seq_one_letter_code
_entity_poly.pdbx_strand_id
1 'polypeptide(L)'
;MNRQISQNPFPLEDCFRYKIVTGSNGLPFAFMKKMAFGGYISTKNTTAAELQLRDVNRAGFIQEFSLAVFPLKRRHLESVDIDAKNSIGIDKISIRNTQMAGLVFSKDAYRLLFRGNGYYKGKWLDLGRNKIFSIGLNTIDFGISLPKKQWGEWQFSLSQVNNYYTVSTENIHLFTSENADVISFNGNFYSQSTTSARFTEKGLGITMSAKKNLHFGKRNSVGLRLPNQLLIGFKDLGIYHLPAVKVNSRGMIWSANGRGLKPFSSQTMQPVSLQQVALSPKELQLGNWFNRQRDTALDRLNIIDQERSGNVLSPFTLFVEMQMFKAQYTGASFRCDYVNIPGYIPRSTVTFSKRIPPQVKQKWDYFELNPYMGIGGFDTWDIGCKLLISSPIQGFGKAYFTLDFIGIESFIAPGKQHGAGLATSIIVGL
;
A
#
# COMPACT_ATOMS: atom_id res chain seq x y z
N MET A 1 -18.63 29.45 -1.08
CA MET A 1 -19.15 28.09 -0.77
C MET A 1 -18.00 27.29 -0.18
N ASN A 2 -17.98 27.05 1.14
CA ASN A 2 -16.87 26.41 1.85
C ASN A 2 -16.83 24.90 1.56
N ARG A 3 -16.15 24.47 0.49
CA ARG A 3 -15.76 23.07 0.31
C ARG A 3 -14.75 22.73 1.41
N GLN A 4 -15.08 21.76 2.25
CA GLN A 4 -14.06 21.15 3.10
C GLN A 4 -13.16 20.32 2.18
N ILE A 5 -11.85 20.53 2.32
CA ILE A 5 -10.88 19.51 1.95
C ILE A 5 -11.04 18.43 3.01
N SER A 6 -11.98 17.51 2.75
CA SER A 6 -12.08 16.26 3.48
C SER A 6 -10.74 15.53 3.39
N GLN A 7 -10.53 14.45 4.14
CA GLN A 7 -9.34 13.63 3.97
C GLN A 7 -9.40 12.89 2.63
N ASN A 8 -9.37 13.61 1.52
CA ASN A 8 -9.75 13.12 0.21
C ASN A 8 -8.64 12.19 -0.30
N PRO A 9 -8.88 10.87 -0.42
CA PRO A 9 -7.89 9.96 -1.00
C PRO A 9 -7.66 10.30 -2.48
N PHE A 10 -8.58 11.04 -3.10
CA PHE A 10 -8.44 11.50 -4.47
C PHE A 10 -7.50 12.70 -4.57
N PRO A 11 -6.50 12.64 -5.46
CA PRO A 11 -5.65 13.79 -5.78
C PRO A 11 -6.34 14.79 -6.73
N LEU A 12 -7.65 14.72 -6.95
CA LEU A 12 -8.35 15.45 -8.02
C LEU A 12 -8.24 16.98 -7.92
N GLU A 13 -7.87 17.52 -6.75
CA GLU A 13 -7.62 18.96 -6.54
C GLU A 13 -6.17 19.27 -6.16
N ASP A 14 -5.33 18.25 -5.99
CA ASP A 14 -3.93 18.37 -5.56
C ASP A 14 -3.05 18.72 -6.76
N CYS A 15 -2.36 19.85 -6.73
CA CYS A 15 -1.29 20.14 -7.69
C CYS A 15 -0.01 19.38 -7.35
N PHE A 16 0.21 19.10 -6.07
CA PHE A 16 1.32 18.32 -5.55
C PHE A 16 0.85 17.44 -4.41
N ARG A 17 1.35 16.20 -4.37
CA ARG A 17 1.17 15.29 -3.23
C ARG A 17 2.40 14.43 -3.05
N TYR A 18 2.78 14.25 -1.80
CA TYR A 18 3.68 13.22 -1.35
C TYR A 18 3.04 12.50 -0.16
N LYS A 19 3.06 11.17 -0.16
CA LYS A 19 2.56 10.35 0.93
C LYS A 19 3.49 9.18 1.13
N ILE A 20 3.82 8.91 2.38
CA ILE A 20 4.45 7.67 2.80
C ILE A 20 3.78 7.17 4.08
N VAL A 21 3.43 5.89 4.09
CA VAL A 21 2.85 5.21 5.25
C VAL A 21 3.49 3.85 5.36
N THR A 22 3.95 3.50 6.55
CA THR A 22 4.42 2.15 6.89
C THR A 22 3.63 1.65 8.10
N GLY A 23 3.50 0.34 8.24
CA GLY A 23 2.88 -0.23 9.43
C GLY A 23 3.06 -1.73 9.53
N SER A 24 2.80 -2.25 10.72
CA SER A 24 2.76 -3.68 11.02
C SER A 24 1.88 -3.95 12.25
N ASN A 25 1.45 -5.19 12.46
CA ASN A 25 0.82 -5.60 13.72
C ASN A 25 1.79 -6.29 14.70
N GLY A 26 3.08 -6.38 14.36
CA GLY A 26 4.08 -7.08 15.17
C GLY A 26 5.52 -6.58 14.98
N LEU A 27 5.88 -5.99 13.84
CA LEU A 27 7.20 -5.41 13.63
C LEU A 27 7.23 -3.97 14.16
N PRO A 28 8.22 -3.60 15.00
CA PRO A 28 8.33 -2.24 15.51
C PRO A 28 8.72 -1.26 14.39
N PHE A 29 8.40 0.02 14.55
CA PHE A 29 8.66 1.04 13.55
C PHE A 29 10.15 1.19 13.21
N ALA A 30 11.05 0.99 14.19
CA ALA A 30 12.49 0.95 13.95
C ALA A 30 12.90 -0.12 12.91
N PHE A 31 12.15 -1.23 12.85
CA PHE A 31 12.30 -2.29 11.86
C PHE A 31 11.64 -1.90 10.54
N MET A 32 10.37 -1.46 10.59
CA MET A 32 9.60 -1.07 9.41
C MET A 32 10.25 0.05 8.60
N LYS A 33 10.84 1.03 9.27
CA LYS A 33 11.61 2.11 8.63
C LYS A 33 12.77 1.56 7.80
N LYS A 34 13.50 0.56 8.31
CA LYS A 34 14.61 -0.05 7.57
C LYS A 34 14.13 -0.91 6.41
N MET A 35 12.99 -1.58 6.54
CA MET A 35 12.38 -2.28 5.41
C MET A 35 11.90 -1.33 4.31
N ALA A 36 11.33 -0.18 4.67
CA ALA A 36 10.77 0.76 3.70
C ALA A 36 11.84 1.63 3.02
N PHE A 37 12.85 2.08 3.76
CA PHE A 37 13.87 3.03 3.26
C PHE A 37 15.25 2.42 3.07
N GLY A 38 15.41 1.14 3.37
CA GLY A 38 16.69 0.46 3.38
C GLY A 38 17.55 0.74 4.62
N GLY A 39 18.68 0.05 4.66
CA GLY A 39 19.67 0.12 5.73
C GLY A 39 19.72 -1.15 6.59
N TYR A 40 20.76 -1.22 7.42
CA TYR A 40 21.03 -2.39 8.25
C TYR A 40 19.98 -2.56 9.36
N ILE A 41 19.48 -3.79 9.51
CA ILE A 41 18.64 -4.22 10.63
C ILE A 41 19.54 -4.97 11.61
N SER A 42 19.75 -4.39 12.80
CA SER A 42 20.62 -4.98 13.81
C SER A 42 20.03 -6.25 14.42
N THR A 43 20.90 -7.13 14.90
CA THR A 43 20.53 -8.35 15.63
C THR A 43 19.69 -8.07 16.89
N LYS A 44 19.92 -6.92 17.54
CA LYS A 44 19.10 -6.45 18.66
C LYS A 44 17.67 -6.17 18.22
N ASN A 45 17.50 -5.48 17.09
CA ASN A 45 16.17 -5.17 16.55
C ASN A 45 15.47 -6.43 16.03
N THR A 46 16.20 -7.37 15.42
CA THR A 46 15.60 -8.63 14.97
C THR A 46 15.11 -9.48 16.14
N THR A 47 15.88 -9.54 17.23
CA THR A 47 15.51 -10.27 18.46
C THR A 47 14.33 -9.63 19.17
N ALA A 48 14.32 -8.29 19.31
CA ALA A 48 13.24 -7.57 19.97
C ALA A 48 11.92 -7.71 19.21
N ALA A 49 11.96 -7.67 17.88
CA ALA A 49 10.79 -7.89 17.05
C ALA A 49 10.25 -9.32 17.18
N GLU A 50 11.12 -10.34 17.23
CA GLU A 50 10.72 -11.76 17.39
C GLU A 50 9.81 -12.00 18.60
N LEU A 51 10.06 -11.29 19.71
CA LEU A 51 9.27 -11.38 20.94
C LEU A 51 7.85 -10.81 20.80
N GLN A 52 7.63 -9.90 19.85
CA GLN A 52 6.35 -9.23 19.60
C GLN A 52 5.52 -9.91 18.51
N LEU A 53 6.12 -10.87 17.78
CA LEU A 53 5.45 -11.57 16.69
C LEU A 53 4.36 -12.52 17.20
N ARG A 54 3.24 -12.47 16.49
CA ARG A 54 2.09 -13.39 16.60
C ARG A 54 2.28 -14.55 15.63
N ASP A 55 1.36 -15.52 15.65
CA ASP A 55 1.40 -16.62 14.67
C ASP A 55 1.18 -16.11 13.24
N VAL A 56 0.31 -15.11 13.08
CA VAL A 56 0.07 -14.40 11.81
C VAL A 56 0.35 -12.92 11.98
N ASN A 57 1.34 -12.45 11.23
CA ASN A 57 1.77 -11.06 11.22
C ASN A 57 1.49 -10.43 9.86
N ARG A 58 1.33 -9.12 9.86
CA ARG A 58 1.14 -8.32 8.68
C ARG A 58 2.04 -7.10 8.73
N ALA A 59 2.49 -6.65 7.57
CA ALA A 59 3.17 -5.39 7.43
C ALA A 59 3.02 -4.85 6.01
N GLY A 60 3.44 -3.62 5.81
CA GLY A 60 3.55 -3.06 4.48
C GLY A 60 3.89 -1.60 4.47
N PHE A 61 3.95 -1.06 3.27
CA PHE A 61 4.09 0.37 3.05
C PHE A 61 3.38 0.82 1.78
N ILE A 62 3.01 2.10 1.77
CA ILE A 62 2.47 2.79 0.60
C ILE A 62 3.25 4.09 0.48
N GLN A 63 3.87 4.30 -0.68
CA GLN A 63 4.52 5.54 -1.07
C GLN A 63 3.86 6.06 -2.34
N GLU A 64 3.54 7.35 -2.37
CA GLU A 64 2.91 8.03 -3.50
C GLU A 64 3.54 9.41 -3.66
N PHE A 65 3.85 9.74 -4.91
CA PHE A 65 4.24 11.08 -5.34
C PHE A 65 3.38 11.44 -6.55
N SER A 66 2.75 12.61 -6.56
CA SER A 66 2.02 13.08 -7.73
C SER A 66 2.16 14.57 -7.97
N LEU A 67 2.19 14.94 -9.24
CA LEU A 67 2.17 16.31 -9.72
C LEU A 67 1.01 16.46 -10.72
N ALA A 68 0.25 17.55 -10.63
CA ALA A 68 -0.89 17.79 -11.51
C ALA A 68 -0.89 19.18 -12.13
N VAL A 69 -1.47 19.27 -13.31
CA VAL A 69 -1.81 20.51 -14.01
C VAL A 69 -3.30 20.56 -14.31
N PHE A 70 -3.87 21.77 -14.33
CA PHE A 70 -5.30 22.01 -14.50
C PHE A 70 -5.54 22.86 -15.77
N PRO A 71 -5.49 22.24 -16.97
CA PRO A 71 -5.39 22.99 -18.23
C PRO A 71 -6.65 23.82 -18.57
N LEU A 72 -7.85 23.36 -18.19
CA LEU A 72 -9.12 24.00 -18.60
C LEU A 72 -9.82 24.82 -17.50
N LYS A 73 -9.35 24.79 -16.24
CA LYS A 73 -9.99 25.51 -15.13
C LYS A 73 -9.92 27.05 -15.24
N ARG A 74 -9.00 27.60 -16.03
CA ARG A 74 -8.93 29.06 -16.31
C ARG A 74 -10.05 29.55 -17.26
N ARG A 75 -10.47 28.74 -18.25
CA ARG A 75 -11.50 29.16 -19.23
C ARG A 75 -12.91 29.24 -18.65
N HIS A 76 -13.19 28.53 -17.56
CA HIS A 76 -14.49 28.58 -16.87
C HIS A 76 -14.63 29.75 -15.87
N LEU A 77 -13.55 30.50 -15.62
CA LEU A 77 -13.60 31.74 -14.84
C LEU A 77 -13.92 32.97 -15.72
N GLU A 78 -13.60 32.92 -17.01
CA GLU A 78 -13.75 34.05 -17.94
C GLU A 78 -14.94 33.93 -18.92
N SER A 79 -15.53 32.75 -19.09
CA SER A 79 -16.72 32.57 -19.94
C SER A 79 -18.00 32.50 -19.11
N VAL A 80 -18.76 33.59 -19.13
CA VAL A 80 -20.18 33.65 -18.76
C VAL A 80 -20.95 32.89 -19.85
N ASP A 81 -20.91 31.56 -19.83
CA ASP A 81 -21.84 30.75 -20.62
C ASP A 81 -22.40 29.60 -19.79
N ILE A 82 -23.72 29.62 -19.67
CA ILE A 82 -24.52 28.70 -18.85
C ILE A 82 -24.44 27.26 -19.42
N ASP A 83 -24.06 27.11 -20.69
CA ASP A 83 -23.93 25.83 -21.39
C ASP A 83 -22.62 25.07 -21.07
N ALA A 84 -21.56 25.74 -20.61
CA ALA A 84 -20.31 25.09 -20.20
C ALA A 84 -20.44 24.27 -18.90
N LYS A 85 -21.52 24.46 -18.13
CA LYS A 85 -21.81 23.68 -16.90
C LYS A 85 -22.30 22.25 -17.19
N ASN A 86 -22.62 21.94 -18.45
CA ASN A 86 -23.09 20.62 -18.89
C ASN A 86 -22.11 19.89 -19.83
N SER A 87 -20.95 20.47 -20.15
CA SER A 87 -19.97 19.84 -21.03
C SER A 87 -19.04 18.90 -20.26
N ILE A 88 -18.75 17.73 -20.84
CA ILE A 88 -17.71 16.82 -20.37
C ILE A 88 -16.36 17.45 -20.71
N GLY A 89 -15.50 17.63 -19.70
CA GLY A 89 -14.20 18.28 -19.85
C GLY A 89 -13.09 17.56 -19.10
N ILE A 90 -11.86 17.66 -19.61
CA ILE A 90 -10.65 17.23 -18.89
C ILE A 90 -10.22 18.36 -17.97
N ASP A 91 -10.48 18.18 -16.68
CA ASP A 91 -10.23 19.21 -15.68
C ASP A 91 -8.83 19.13 -15.09
N LYS A 92 -8.21 17.96 -15.19
CA LYS A 92 -6.92 17.66 -14.56
C LYS A 92 -6.15 16.63 -15.37
N ILE A 93 -4.85 16.87 -15.53
CA ILE A 93 -3.88 15.86 -15.94
C ILE A 93 -2.84 15.73 -14.82
N SER A 94 -2.58 14.52 -14.32
CA SER A 94 -1.49 14.30 -13.35
C SER A 94 -0.58 13.15 -13.72
N ILE A 95 0.67 13.27 -13.28
CA ILE A 95 1.63 12.16 -13.27
C ILE A 95 1.78 11.72 -11.81
N ARG A 96 1.69 10.41 -11.59
CA ARG A 96 1.79 9.80 -10.26
C ARG A 96 2.75 8.62 -10.28
N ASN A 97 3.72 8.64 -9.39
CA ASN A 97 4.52 7.47 -9.04
C ASN A 97 3.98 6.85 -7.75
N THR A 98 3.75 5.54 -7.76
CA THR A 98 3.23 4.83 -6.60
C THR A 98 4.06 3.57 -6.38
N GLN A 99 4.45 3.32 -5.14
CA GLN A 99 5.06 2.06 -4.71
C GLN A 99 4.25 1.52 -3.53
N MET A 100 3.81 0.28 -3.63
CA MET A 100 3.08 -0.39 -2.58
C MET A 100 3.69 -1.75 -2.32
N ALA A 101 3.87 -2.10 -1.05
CA ALA A 101 4.18 -3.46 -0.65
C ALA A 101 3.31 -3.87 0.53
N GLY A 102 2.89 -5.13 0.51
CA GLY A 102 2.08 -5.73 1.55
C GLY A 102 2.55 -7.15 1.80
N LEU A 103 2.60 -7.54 3.07
CA LEU A 103 3.05 -8.85 3.47
C LEU A 103 2.20 -9.42 4.62
N VAL A 104 1.95 -10.72 4.53
CA VAL A 104 1.39 -11.57 5.58
C VAL A 104 2.38 -12.69 5.81
N PHE A 105 2.80 -12.91 7.06
CA PHE A 105 3.87 -13.85 7.35
C PHE A 105 3.72 -14.49 8.72
N SER A 106 4.23 -15.72 8.83
CA SER A 106 4.30 -16.44 10.11
C SER A 106 5.50 -16.00 10.93
N LYS A 107 5.43 -16.27 12.24
CA LYS A 107 6.58 -16.07 13.14
C LYS A 107 7.81 -16.87 12.70
N ASP A 108 7.62 -18.10 12.26
CA ASP A 108 8.73 -18.97 11.85
C ASP A 108 9.32 -18.58 10.50
N ALA A 109 8.52 -18.03 9.57
CA ALA A 109 9.04 -17.43 8.35
C ALA A 109 9.95 -16.24 8.64
N TYR A 110 9.56 -15.38 9.59
CA TYR A 110 10.43 -14.30 10.05
C TYR A 110 11.72 -14.84 10.68
N ARG A 111 11.62 -15.83 11.55
CA ARG A 111 12.77 -16.45 12.22
C ARG A 111 13.75 -17.03 11.21
N LEU A 112 13.26 -17.78 10.23
CA LEU A 112 14.10 -18.32 9.17
C LEU A 112 14.81 -17.19 8.40
N LEU A 113 14.10 -16.14 8.01
CA LEU A 113 14.65 -15.05 7.20
C LEU A 113 15.72 -14.24 7.93
N PHE A 114 15.53 -13.97 9.24
CA PHE A 114 16.39 -13.05 9.99
C PHE A 114 17.35 -13.72 10.98
N ARG A 115 17.09 -14.96 11.39
CA ARG A 115 17.96 -15.75 12.28
C ARG A 115 18.67 -16.90 11.56
N GLY A 116 18.11 -17.34 10.44
CA GLY A 116 18.51 -18.58 9.80
C GLY A 116 17.93 -19.82 10.50
N ASN A 117 17.99 -20.95 9.81
CA ASN A 117 17.52 -22.23 10.32
C ASN A 117 18.45 -22.83 11.39
N GLY A 118 19.74 -22.47 11.38
CA GLY A 118 20.74 -22.99 12.33
C GLY A 118 20.48 -22.63 13.79
N TYR A 119 19.64 -21.63 14.08
CA TYR A 119 19.21 -21.32 15.45
C TYR A 119 18.15 -22.32 15.98
N TYR A 120 17.52 -23.08 15.09
CA TYR A 120 16.40 -23.98 15.40
C TYR A 120 16.74 -25.45 15.09
N LYS A 121 18.00 -25.85 15.29
CA LYS A 121 18.44 -27.26 15.17
C LYS A 121 17.61 -28.18 16.08
N GLY A 122 17.32 -29.38 15.59
CA GLY A 122 16.48 -30.36 16.26
C GLY A 122 14.97 -30.04 16.24
N LYS A 123 14.56 -28.95 15.57
CA LYS A 123 13.17 -28.49 15.56
C LYS A 123 12.62 -28.32 14.14
N TRP A 124 11.32 -28.46 14.03
CA TRP A 124 10.56 -28.07 12.85
C TRP A 124 10.18 -26.59 12.96
N LEU A 125 10.38 -25.85 11.88
CA LEU A 125 9.82 -24.52 11.67
C LEU A 125 8.59 -24.65 10.77
N ASP A 126 7.45 -24.17 11.24
CA ASP A 126 6.23 -24.10 10.46
C ASP A 126 6.14 -22.73 9.79
N LEU A 127 6.78 -22.63 8.63
CA LEU A 127 6.79 -21.41 7.85
C LEU A 127 5.37 -21.09 7.35
N GLY A 128 4.51 -22.10 7.17
CA GLY A 128 3.09 -21.93 6.95
C GLY A 128 2.73 -21.14 5.69
N ARG A 129 1.66 -20.34 5.78
CA ARG A 129 1.12 -19.52 4.69
C ARG A 129 1.63 -18.09 4.75
N ASN A 130 2.55 -17.75 3.86
CA ASN A 130 3.08 -16.41 3.71
C ASN A 130 2.64 -15.85 2.37
N LYS A 131 2.42 -14.54 2.33
CA LYS A 131 2.12 -13.81 1.11
C LYS A 131 2.90 -12.51 1.10
N ILE A 132 3.74 -12.33 0.10
CA ILE A 132 4.45 -11.08 -0.16
C ILE A 132 3.95 -10.53 -1.48
N PHE A 133 3.72 -9.23 -1.53
CA PHE A 133 3.30 -8.51 -2.72
C PHE A 133 4.00 -7.16 -2.75
N SER A 134 4.50 -6.79 -3.93
CA SER A 134 5.02 -5.46 -4.21
C SER A 134 4.67 -5.07 -5.64
N ILE A 135 4.24 -3.83 -5.82
CA ILE A 135 4.00 -3.25 -7.13
C ILE A 135 4.37 -1.77 -7.13
N GLY A 136 4.96 -1.35 -8.23
CA GLY A 136 5.36 0.02 -8.49
C GLY A 136 4.79 0.46 -9.82
N LEU A 137 4.28 1.68 -9.87
CA LEU A 137 3.49 2.20 -10.97
C LEU A 137 3.94 3.60 -11.32
N ASN A 138 4.04 3.88 -12.62
CA ASN A 138 4.04 5.22 -13.18
C ASN A 138 2.69 5.43 -13.86
N THR A 139 1.92 6.40 -13.40
CA THR A 139 0.54 6.60 -13.83
C THR A 139 0.34 8.00 -14.40
N ILE A 140 -0.40 8.08 -15.49
CA ILE A 140 -0.97 9.33 -16.00
C ILE A 140 -2.47 9.28 -15.70
N ASP A 141 -2.95 10.30 -15.00
CA ASP A 141 -4.34 10.45 -14.62
C ASP A 141 -5.03 11.55 -15.42
N PHE A 142 -6.27 11.28 -15.81
CA PHE A 142 -7.18 12.21 -16.46
C PHE A 142 -8.42 12.37 -15.59
N GLY A 143 -8.57 13.55 -14.98
CA GLY A 143 -9.76 13.91 -14.22
C GLY A 143 -10.85 14.44 -15.15
N ILE A 144 -12.05 13.87 -15.06
CA ILE A 144 -13.21 14.24 -15.86
C ILE A 144 -14.34 14.69 -14.93
N SER A 145 -14.85 15.89 -15.17
CA SER A 145 -16.07 16.37 -14.52
C SER A 145 -17.28 15.99 -15.35
N LEU A 146 -18.25 15.34 -14.71
CA LEU A 146 -19.54 14.99 -15.30
C LEU A 146 -20.63 15.97 -14.81
N PRO A 147 -21.73 16.14 -15.58
CA PRO A 147 -22.86 16.95 -15.16
C PRO A 147 -23.43 16.52 -13.79
N LYS A 148 -23.88 17.50 -13.00
CA LYS A 148 -24.22 17.44 -11.56
C LYS A 148 -25.18 16.32 -11.07
N LYS A 149 -25.76 15.50 -11.95
CA LYS A 149 -26.74 14.45 -11.61
C LYS A 149 -26.17 13.03 -11.52
N GLN A 150 -24.92 12.79 -11.94
CA GLN A 150 -24.26 11.47 -11.83
C GLN A 150 -23.15 11.48 -10.76
N TRP A 151 -22.45 10.35 -10.55
CA TRP A 151 -21.30 10.27 -9.64
C TRP A 151 -20.38 11.47 -9.83
N GLY A 152 -20.01 12.13 -8.73
CA GLY A 152 -19.65 13.55 -8.74
C GLY A 152 -18.35 13.87 -9.48
N GLU A 153 -17.34 13.00 -9.36
CA GLU A 153 -16.04 13.18 -10.02
C GLU A 153 -15.48 11.82 -10.44
N TRP A 154 -14.96 11.74 -11.67
CA TRP A 154 -14.33 10.56 -12.24
C TRP A 154 -12.88 10.83 -12.59
N GLN A 155 -12.05 9.81 -12.47
CA GLN A 155 -10.66 9.82 -12.90
C GLN A 155 -10.39 8.52 -13.66
N PHE A 156 -9.79 8.64 -14.84
CA PHE A 156 -9.27 7.52 -15.62
C PHE A 156 -7.76 7.59 -15.63
N SER A 157 -7.12 6.45 -15.49
CA SER A 157 -5.68 6.37 -15.28
C SER A 157 -5.08 5.31 -16.19
N LEU A 158 -4.00 5.68 -16.87
CA LEU A 158 -3.15 4.77 -17.61
C LEU A 158 -1.87 4.57 -16.81
N SER A 159 -1.56 3.33 -16.47
CA SER A 159 -0.41 3.00 -15.63
C SER A 159 0.55 2.07 -16.33
N GLN A 160 1.83 2.40 -16.26
CA GLN A 160 2.95 1.51 -16.55
C GLN A 160 3.42 0.85 -15.27
N VAL A 161 3.57 -0.47 -15.32
CA VAL A 161 4.14 -1.24 -14.21
C VAL A 161 5.66 -1.11 -14.24
N ASN A 162 6.25 -0.67 -13.14
CA ASN A 162 7.69 -0.51 -12.96
C ASN A 162 8.35 -1.73 -12.31
N ASN A 163 7.62 -2.38 -11.41
CA ASN A 163 7.97 -3.66 -10.83
C ASN A 163 6.68 -4.35 -10.37
N TYR A 164 6.70 -5.67 -10.44
CA TYR A 164 5.69 -6.55 -9.88
C TYR A 164 6.44 -7.72 -9.26
N TYR A 165 6.13 -7.99 -8.00
CA TYR A 165 6.70 -9.11 -7.27
C TYR A 165 5.64 -9.71 -6.36
N THR A 166 5.47 -11.03 -6.43
CA THR A 166 4.69 -11.74 -5.42
C THR A 166 5.36 -13.05 -5.04
N VAL A 167 5.23 -13.42 -3.77
CA VAL A 167 5.58 -14.74 -3.26
C VAL A 167 4.38 -15.25 -2.49
N SER A 168 4.03 -16.50 -2.71
CA SER A 168 3.05 -17.20 -1.90
C SER A 168 3.62 -18.53 -1.47
N THR A 169 3.46 -18.87 -0.20
CA THR A 169 3.83 -20.16 0.35
C THR A 169 2.62 -20.85 0.94
N GLU A 170 2.60 -22.17 0.88
CA GLU A 170 1.56 -22.99 1.51
C GLU A 170 2.19 -24.25 2.13
N ASN A 171 1.82 -24.51 3.38
CA ASN A 171 2.23 -25.71 4.15
C ASN A 171 3.74 -25.96 4.11
N ILE A 172 4.54 -24.89 4.24
CA ILE A 172 5.99 -25.04 4.23
C ILE A 172 6.48 -25.41 5.62
N HIS A 173 7.19 -26.54 5.70
CA HIS A 173 7.83 -27.03 6.89
C HIS A 173 9.32 -27.21 6.64
N LEU A 174 10.14 -26.74 7.58
CA LEU A 174 11.59 -26.87 7.51
C LEU A 174 12.12 -27.51 8.79
N PHE A 175 12.79 -28.64 8.66
CA PHE A 175 13.55 -29.28 9.73
C PHE A 175 15.04 -29.08 9.52
N THR A 176 15.77 -28.87 10.60
CA THR A 176 17.25 -28.91 10.62
C THR A 176 17.67 -29.87 11.71
N SER A 177 18.52 -30.85 11.39
CA SER A 177 19.03 -31.81 12.36
C SER A 177 19.81 -31.15 13.49
N GLU A 178 19.97 -31.84 14.63
CA GLU A 178 20.75 -31.35 15.77
C GLU A 178 22.22 -31.07 15.39
N ASN A 179 22.78 -31.89 14.51
CA ASN A 179 24.15 -31.72 14.00
C ASN A 179 24.24 -30.68 12.87
N ALA A 180 23.11 -30.18 12.36
CA ALA A 180 23.01 -29.33 11.17
C ALA A 180 23.63 -29.90 9.89
N ASP A 181 23.69 -31.22 9.81
CA ASP A 181 24.13 -32.00 8.66
C ASP A 181 22.97 -32.41 7.73
N VAL A 182 21.72 -32.27 8.17
CA VAL A 182 20.52 -32.57 7.38
C VAL A 182 19.49 -31.46 7.49
N ILE A 183 18.94 -31.07 6.35
CA ILE A 183 17.78 -30.18 6.25
C ILE A 183 16.67 -30.94 5.55
N SER A 184 15.46 -30.96 6.10
CA SER A 184 14.27 -31.49 5.42
C SER A 184 13.30 -30.37 5.12
N PHE A 185 12.91 -30.24 3.86
CA PHE A 185 12.01 -29.20 3.38
C PHE A 185 10.77 -29.82 2.74
N ASN A 186 9.60 -29.37 3.15
CA ASN A 186 8.34 -29.69 2.49
C ASN A 186 7.54 -28.41 2.24
N GLY A 187 6.63 -28.46 1.26
CA GLY A 187 5.63 -27.44 1.01
C GLY A 187 5.64 -26.90 -0.40
N ASN A 188 4.67 -26.02 -0.64
CA ASN A 188 4.39 -25.44 -1.94
C ASN A 188 4.74 -23.96 -1.92
N PHE A 189 5.30 -23.49 -3.03
CA PHE A 189 5.49 -22.07 -3.22
C PHE A 189 5.39 -21.67 -4.68
N TYR A 190 5.12 -20.40 -4.90
CA TYR A 190 5.50 -19.74 -6.13
C TYR A 190 6.03 -18.34 -5.83
N SER A 191 6.97 -17.91 -6.66
CA SER A 191 7.34 -16.51 -6.79
C SER A 191 7.02 -16.05 -8.21
N GLN A 192 6.66 -14.79 -8.35
CA GLN A 192 6.43 -14.15 -9.64
C GLN A 192 7.17 -12.82 -9.66
N SER A 193 7.82 -12.50 -10.76
CA SER A 193 8.61 -11.29 -10.88
C SER A 193 8.67 -10.74 -12.29
N THR A 194 8.62 -9.42 -12.41
CA THR A 194 8.95 -8.68 -13.64
C THR A 194 10.31 -7.98 -13.58
N THR A 195 11.13 -8.27 -12.55
CA THR A 195 12.42 -7.57 -12.32
C THR A 195 13.37 -7.71 -13.51
N SER A 196 13.42 -8.87 -14.15
CA SER A 196 14.30 -9.11 -15.31
C SER A 196 13.68 -8.70 -16.66
N ALA A 197 12.42 -8.26 -16.68
CA ALA A 197 11.74 -7.86 -17.91
C ALA A 197 12.16 -6.45 -18.33
N ARG A 198 12.22 -6.18 -19.64
CA ARG A 198 12.49 -4.83 -20.15
C ARG A 198 11.34 -3.91 -19.75
N PHE A 199 11.60 -2.60 -19.68
CA PHE A 199 10.59 -1.61 -19.27
C PHE A 199 9.24 -1.76 -20.01
N THR A 200 9.28 -1.99 -21.32
CA THR A 200 8.09 -2.19 -22.18
C THR A 200 7.36 -3.53 -21.94
N GLU A 201 8.03 -4.51 -21.33
CA GLU A 201 7.52 -5.86 -21.08
C GLU A 201 6.96 -6.02 -19.66
N LYS A 202 7.13 -5.02 -18.79
CA LYS A 202 6.67 -5.08 -17.40
C LYS A 202 5.16 -4.97 -17.24
N GLY A 203 4.47 -4.45 -18.25
CA GLY A 203 3.01 -4.41 -18.31
C GLY A 203 2.39 -3.02 -18.19
N LEU A 204 1.15 -2.94 -18.67
CA LEU A 204 0.33 -1.74 -18.71
C LEU A 204 -1.01 -2.02 -18.05
N GLY A 205 -1.70 -1.00 -17.58
CA GLY A 205 -3.09 -1.15 -17.21
C GLY A 205 -3.87 0.13 -17.13
N ILE A 206 -5.15 -0.07 -16.87
CA ILE A 206 -6.16 0.96 -16.87
C ILE A 206 -6.87 0.86 -15.53
N THR A 207 -6.98 1.99 -14.85
CA THR A 207 -7.75 2.07 -13.61
C THR A 207 -8.70 3.25 -13.65
N MET A 208 -9.75 3.15 -12.84
CA MET A 208 -10.72 4.20 -12.64
C MET A 208 -10.83 4.53 -11.16
N SER A 209 -11.16 5.78 -10.89
CA SER A 209 -11.48 6.24 -9.55
C SER A 209 -12.75 7.09 -9.62
N ALA A 210 -13.68 6.90 -8.70
CA ALA A 210 -14.88 7.72 -8.61
C ALA A 210 -15.33 7.94 -7.17
N LYS A 211 -15.89 9.12 -6.90
CA LYS A 211 -16.48 9.45 -5.59
C LYS A 211 -17.83 10.11 -5.71
N LYS A 212 -18.62 9.99 -4.66
CA LYS A 212 -19.96 10.57 -4.56
C LYS A 212 -20.23 11.09 -3.15
N ASN A 213 -20.68 12.33 -3.07
CA ASN A 213 -21.21 12.92 -1.86
C ASN A 213 -22.73 12.70 -1.80
N LEU A 214 -23.17 11.89 -0.86
CA LEU A 214 -24.57 11.67 -0.54
C LEU A 214 -24.98 12.62 0.57
N HIS A 215 -26.08 13.34 0.36
CA HIS A 215 -26.65 14.23 1.34
C HIS A 215 -27.93 13.59 1.87
N PHE A 216 -27.96 13.29 3.16
CA PHE A 216 -29.17 12.83 3.83
C PHE A 216 -29.72 14.01 4.63
N GLY A 217 -31.00 14.32 4.45
CA GLY A 217 -31.63 15.41 5.18
C GLY A 217 -33.11 15.14 5.42
N LYS A 218 -33.48 14.97 6.69
CA LYS A 218 -34.78 15.42 7.21
C LYS A 218 -34.51 16.48 8.27
N ARG A 219 -35.28 17.57 8.26
CA ARG A 219 -35.41 18.45 9.43
C ARG A 219 -36.13 17.65 10.50
N ASN A 220 -35.49 17.36 11.62
CA ASN A 220 -36.23 16.96 12.82
C ASN A 220 -36.86 18.21 13.44
N SER A 221 -38.03 18.03 14.07
CA SER A 221 -38.89 19.06 14.68
C SER A 221 -38.22 19.91 15.78
N VAL A 222 -36.98 19.57 16.17
CA VAL A 222 -36.24 20.14 17.32
C VAL A 222 -34.99 20.93 16.87
N GLY A 223 -34.85 21.25 15.58
CA GLY A 223 -33.80 22.18 15.10
C GLY A 223 -32.35 21.65 15.09
N LEU A 224 -32.08 20.46 15.63
CA LEU A 224 -30.77 19.80 15.56
C LEU A 224 -30.51 19.22 14.16
N ARG A 225 -29.55 19.79 13.44
CA ARG A 225 -28.99 19.23 12.21
C ARG A 225 -28.05 18.06 12.56
N LEU A 226 -28.58 16.85 12.52
CA LEU A 226 -27.77 15.63 12.50
C LEU A 226 -26.94 15.57 11.20
N PRO A 227 -25.85 14.79 11.16
CA PRO A 227 -24.85 14.84 10.09
C PRO A 227 -25.41 14.56 8.69
N ASN A 228 -25.25 15.53 7.78
CA ASN A 228 -25.94 15.54 6.48
C ASN A 228 -25.05 15.14 5.28
N GLN A 229 -23.86 14.55 5.49
CA GLN A 229 -22.94 14.21 4.39
C GLN A 229 -22.21 12.87 4.59
N LEU A 230 -22.39 11.98 3.62
CA LEU A 230 -21.66 10.73 3.47
C LEU A 230 -20.92 10.76 2.14
N LEU A 231 -19.59 10.75 2.20
CA LEU A 231 -18.72 10.61 1.05
C LEU A 231 -18.36 9.13 0.87
N ILE A 232 -18.63 8.58 -0.31
CA ILE A 232 -18.22 7.22 -0.67
C ILE A 232 -17.38 7.27 -1.94
N GLY A 233 -16.46 6.33 -2.10
CA GLY A 233 -15.73 6.22 -3.35
C GLY A 233 -14.74 5.06 -3.41
N PHE A 234 -14.14 4.93 -4.59
CA PHE A 234 -13.06 4.00 -4.85
C PHE A 234 -11.94 4.69 -5.63
N LYS A 235 -10.70 4.30 -5.38
CA LYS A 235 -9.51 4.80 -6.07
C LYS A 235 -8.76 3.65 -6.73
N ASP A 236 -8.32 3.87 -7.96
CA ASP A 236 -7.45 2.99 -8.74
C ASP A 236 -8.01 1.59 -8.94
N LEU A 237 -9.33 1.43 -9.06
CA LEU A 237 -9.95 0.14 -9.38
C LEU A 237 -9.77 -0.18 -10.87
N GLY A 238 -9.18 -1.32 -11.19
CA GLY A 238 -8.92 -1.72 -12.56
C GLY A 238 -7.98 -2.91 -12.67
N ILE A 239 -7.29 -3.03 -13.80
CA ILE A 239 -6.52 -4.23 -14.15
C ILE A 239 -5.21 -3.82 -14.79
N TYR A 240 -4.13 -4.52 -14.43
CA TYR A 240 -2.84 -4.50 -15.12
C TYR A 240 -2.63 -5.79 -15.90
N HIS A 241 -2.28 -5.67 -17.17
CA HIS A 241 -1.81 -6.77 -18.00
C HIS A 241 -0.29 -6.86 -17.93
N LEU A 242 0.22 -8.00 -17.47
CA LEU A 242 1.65 -8.31 -17.40
C LEU A 242 1.97 -9.34 -18.50
N PRO A 243 2.67 -8.96 -19.58
CA PRO A 243 2.91 -9.85 -20.70
C PRO A 243 4.05 -10.84 -20.45
N ALA A 244 5.03 -10.48 -19.62
CA ALA A 244 6.22 -11.29 -19.34
C ALA A 244 6.50 -11.33 -17.82
N VAL A 245 6.03 -12.38 -17.16
CA VAL A 245 6.25 -12.62 -15.73
C VAL A 245 7.03 -13.91 -15.57
N LYS A 246 8.22 -13.83 -14.97
CA LYS A 246 8.96 -15.03 -14.58
C LYS A 246 8.31 -15.62 -13.34
N VAL A 247 8.05 -16.92 -13.37
CA VAL A 247 7.46 -17.67 -12.28
C VAL A 247 8.39 -18.83 -11.94
N ASN A 248 8.83 -18.88 -10.68
CA ASN A 248 9.50 -20.03 -10.10
C ASN A 248 8.49 -20.69 -9.16
N SER A 249 8.26 -21.98 -9.29
CA SER A 249 7.25 -22.65 -8.46
C SER A 249 7.58 -24.10 -8.13
N ARG A 250 7.06 -24.56 -6.99
CA ARG A 250 7.13 -25.95 -6.52
C ARG A 250 5.77 -26.38 -6.03
N GLY A 251 5.31 -27.54 -6.50
CA GLY A 251 4.03 -28.13 -6.11
C GLY A 251 2.80 -27.32 -6.51
N MET A 252 2.93 -26.43 -7.50
CA MET A 252 1.84 -25.61 -8.04
C MET A 252 1.46 -26.10 -9.44
N ILE A 253 0.17 -26.33 -9.67
CA ILE A 253 -0.37 -26.70 -10.98
C ILE A 253 -0.79 -25.43 -11.71
N TRP A 254 -0.21 -25.21 -12.88
CA TRP A 254 -0.49 -24.06 -13.72
C TRP A 254 -1.22 -24.48 -14.99
N SER A 255 -1.94 -23.53 -15.60
CA SER A 255 -2.53 -23.74 -16.92
C SER A 255 -1.44 -23.99 -17.96
N ALA A 256 -1.63 -24.98 -18.83
CA ALA A 256 -0.68 -25.38 -19.87
C ALA A 256 -0.43 -24.29 -20.93
N ASN A 257 -1.39 -23.40 -21.16
CA ASN A 257 -1.31 -22.35 -22.18
C ASN A 257 -0.41 -21.16 -21.83
N GLY A 258 0.35 -21.22 -20.74
CA GLY A 258 1.22 -20.11 -20.29
C GLY A 258 0.47 -18.84 -19.83
N ARG A 259 -0.87 -18.87 -19.76
CA ARG A 259 -1.71 -17.73 -19.35
C ARG A 259 -2.16 -17.84 -17.90
N GLY A 260 -2.37 -16.70 -17.27
CA GLY A 260 -2.84 -16.58 -15.90
C GLY A 260 -1.71 -16.56 -14.88
N LEU A 261 -1.89 -15.73 -13.86
CA LEU A 261 -0.93 -15.47 -12.79
C LEU A 261 -1.40 -16.03 -11.43
N LYS A 262 -2.39 -16.92 -11.46
CA LYS A 262 -2.81 -17.69 -10.29
C LYS A 262 -2.73 -19.18 -10.62
N PRO A 263 -2.16 -20.01 -9.73
CA PRO A 263 -2.20 -21.46 -9.93
C PRO A 263 -3.65 -21.96 -9.88
N PHE A 264 -3.92 -23.05 -10.59
CA PHE A 264 -5.24 -23.70 -10.60
C PHE A 264 -5.47 -24.49 -9.32
N SER A 265 -4.43 -25.19 -8.87
CA SER A 265 -4.41 -25.99 -7.64
C SER A 265 -2.96 -26.21 -7.20
N SER A 266 -2.80 -26.84 -6.04
CA SER A 266 -1.51 -27.29 -5.51
C SER A 266 -1.48 -28.82 -5.36
N GLN A 267 -0.28 -29.39 -5.42
CA GLN A 267 -0.04 -30.82 -5.23
C GLN A 267 0.52 -31.07 -3.83
N THR A 268 0.27 -32.26 -3.29
CA THR A 268 0.93 -32.72 -2.08
C THR A 268 2.38 -33.06 -2.40
N MET A 269 3.32 -32.34 -1.80
CA MET A 269 4.74 -32.57 -1.98
C MET A 269 5.27 -33.55 -0.94
N GLN A 270 6.19 -34.40 -1.38
CA GLN A 270 6.98 -35.21 -0.47
C GLN A 270 8.11 -34.38 0.15
N PRO A 271 8.47 -34.63 1.42
CA PRO A 271 9.62 -34.00 2.04
C PRO A 271 10.90 -34.29 1.25
N VAL A 272 11.69 -33.24 1.01
CA VAL A 272 12.99 -33.33 0.38
C VAL A 272 14.05 -33.13 1.44
N SER A 273 14.85 -34.16 1.67
CA SER A 273 15.98 -34.09 2.58
C SER A 273 17.27 -33.78 1.82
N LEU A 274 18.00 -32.80 2.31
CA LEU A 274 19.32 -32.39 1.83
C LEU A 274 20.32 -32.72 2.91
N GLN A 275 21.28 -33.58 2.59
CA GLN A 275 22.37 -33.95 3.49
C GLN A 275 23.62 -33.16 3.10
N GLN A 276 24.40 -32.78 4.10
CA GLN A 276 25.69 -32.16 3.89
C GLN A 276 26.59 -33.11 3.07
N VAL A 277 27.14 -32.60 1.98
CA VAL A 277 28.16 -33.26 1.16
C VAL A 277 29.40 -33.43 2.03
N ALA A 278 29.87 -34.67 2.14
CA ALA A 278 31.17 -34.97 2.72
C ALA A 278 32.25 -34.35 1.82
N LEU A 279 32.98 -33.34 2.32
CA LEU A 279 34.00 -32.64 1.56
C LEU A 279 35.36 -33.27 1.80
N SER A 280 36.04 -33.68 0.74
CA SER A 280 37.47 -34.00 0.83
C SER A 280 38.31 -32.71 0.88
N PRO A 281 39.53 -32.75 1.46
CA PRO A 281 40.43 -31.59 1.51
C PRO A 281 40.72 -30.95 0.14
N LYS A 282 40.77 -31.77 -0.92
CA LYS A 282 40.99 -31.33 -2.31
C LYS A 282 39.79 -30.55 -2.87
N GLU A 283 38.58 -30.89 -2.45
CA GLU A 283 37.36 -30.20 -2.90
C GLU A 283 37.15 -28.86 -2.19
N LEU A 284 37.64 -28.72 -0.96
CA LEU A 284 37.67 -27.44 -0.24
C LEU A 284 38.54 -26.40 -0.95
N GLN A 285 39.67 -26.82 -1.54
CA GLN A 285 40.61 -25.93 -2.24
C GLN A 285 40.08 -25.41 -3.59
N LEU A 286 39.23 -26.19 -4.26
CA LEU A 286 38.76 -25.89 -5.63
C LEU A 286 37.39 -25.19 -5.69
N GLY A 287 36.73 -24.94 -4.55
CA GLY A 287 35.48 -24.16 -4.44
C GLY A 287 34.23 -24.76 -5.11
N ASN A 288 34.37 -25.79 -5.95
CA ASN A 288 33.28 -26.39 -6.74
C ASN A 288 32.23 -27.15 -5.92
N TRP A 289 32.47 -27.37 -4.63
CA TRP A 289 31.51 -28.05 -3.76
C TRP A 289 30.24 -27.25 -3.50
N PHE A 290 30.32 -25.91 -3.48
CA PHE A 290 29.16 -25.06 -3.26
C PHE A 290 28.17 -25.13 -4.42
N ASN A 291 28.67 -25.13 -5.65
CA ASN A 291 27.86 -25.29 -6.86
C ASN A 291 27.19 -26.67 -6.89
N ARG A 292 27.94 -27.75 -6.59
CA ARG A 292 27.36 -29.11 -6.53
C ARG A 292 26.23 -29.23 -5.49
N GLN A 293 26.43 -28.64 -4.31
CA GLN A 293 25.41 -28.59 -3.26
C GLN A 293 24.15 -27.86 -3.70
N ARG A 294 24.33 -26.66 -4.29
CA ARG A 294 23.22 -25.87 -4.85
C ARG A 294 22.47 -26.65 -5.93
N ASP A 295 23.18 -27.24 -6.87
CA ASP A 295 22.57 -27.93 -8.02
C ASP A 295 21.84 -29.20 -7.56
N THR A 296 22.40 -29.94 -6.60
CA THR A 296 21.71 -31.07 -5.94
C THR A 296 20.43 -30.62 -5.24
N ALA A 297 20.48 -29.48 -4.56
CA ALA A 297 19.30 -28.92 -3.89
C ALA A 297 18.23 -28.49 -4.90
N LEU A 298 18.61 -27.82 -5.98
CA LEU A 298 17.67 -27.39 -7.03
C LEU A 298 17.01 -28.59 -7.72
N ASP A 299 17.80 -29.60 -8.07
CA ASP A 299 17.33 -30.84 -8.70
C ASP A 299 16.31 -31.57 -7.81
N ARG A 300 16.67 -31.80 -6.54
CA ARG A 300 15.76 -32.42 -5.57
C ARG A 300 14.54 -31.56 -5.25
N LEU A 301 14.67 -30.23 -5.30
CA LEU A 301 13.56 -29.33 -5.05
C LEU A 301 12.56 -29.29 -6.22
N ASN A 302 12.97 -29.75 -7.41
CA ASN A 302 12.16 -29.80 -8.63
C ASN A 302 11.40 -28.47 -8.86
N ILE A 303 12.16 -27.37 -8.82
CA ILE A 303 11.62 -26.03 -9.05
C ILE A 303 11.37 -25.87 -10.55
N ILE A 304 10.14 -25.53 -10.89
CA ILE A 304 9.73 -25.29 -12.26
C ILE A 304 9.82 -23.80 -12.53
N ASP A 305 10.67 -23.45 -13.48
CA ASP A 305 10.81 -22.11 -14.03
C ASP A 305 9.99 -21.99 -15.31
N GLN A 306 9.17 -20.95 -15.39
CA GLN A 306 8.32 -20.69 -16.54
C GLN A 306 8.12 -19.18 -16.71
N GLU A 307 7.81 -18.78 -17.93
CA GLU A 307 7.35 -17.42 -18.23
C GLU A 307 5.84 -17.44 -18.48
N ARG A 308 5.13 -16.50 -17.86
CA ARG A 308 3.66 -16.43 -17.95
C ARG A 308 3.20 -15.01 -18.24
N SER A 309 2.04 -14.91 -18.88
CA SER A 309 1.32 -13.66 -19.09
C SER A 309 -0.01 -13.68 -18.36
N GLY A 310 -0.51 -12.53 -17.92
CA GLY A 310 -1.85 -12.45 -17.37
C GLY A 310 -2.21 -11.14 -16.74
N ASN A 311 -3.42 -11.11 -16.19
CA ASN A 311 -4.01 -9.92 -15.63
C ASN A 311 -3.95 -9.97 -14.09
N VAL A 312 -3.60 -8.83 -13.49
CA VAL A 312 -3.62 -8.63 -12.04
C VAL A 312 -4.60 -7.51 -11.74
N LEU A 313 -5.48 -7.74 -10.76
CA LEU A 313 -6.34 -6.70 -10.21
C LEU A 313 -5.47 -5.63 -9.57
N SER A 314 -5.73 -4.36 -9.87
CA SER A 314 -4.97 -3.27 -9.29
C SER A 314 -5.10 -3.24 -7.75
N PRO A 315 -4.07 -2.76 -7.02
CA PRO A 315 -4.30 -2.24 -5.69
C PRO A 315 -5.27 -1.06 -5.80
N PHE A 316 -6.42 -1.18 -5.16
CA PHE A 316 -7.44 -0.13 -5.14
C PHE A 316 -7.76 0.23 -3.69
N THR A 317 -8.22 1.45 -3.48
CA THR A 317 -8.75 1.90 -2.19
C THR A 317 -10.26 1.99 -2.27
N LEU A 318 -10.97 1.41 -1.31
CA LEU A 318 -12.37 1.73 -1.03
C LEU A 318 -12.43 2.62 0.20
N PHE A 319 -13.35 3.58 0.24
CA PHE A 319 -13.52 4.39 1.43
C PHE A 319 -14.92 4.95 1.57
N VAL A 320 -15.24 5.24 2.83
CA VAL A 320 -16.44 5.91 3.27
C VAL A 320 -16.04 6.93 4.34
N GLU A 321 -16.51 8.16 4.21
CA GLU A 321 -16.29 9.23 5.18
C GLU A 321 -17.64 9.85 5.55
N MET A 322 -17.92 9.91 6.84
CA MET A 322 -19.12 10.49 7.41
C MET A 322 -18.71 11.66 8.29
N GLN A 323 -19.20 12.85 7.98
CA GLN A 323 -19.14 13.95 8.93
C GLN A 323 -20.05 13.60 10.09
N MET A 324 -19.59 13.63 11.35
CA MET A 324 -20.41 13.31 12.52
C MET A 324 -21.12 14.55 13.07
N PHE A 325 -20.41 15.67 13.15
CA PHE A 325 -21.00 16.98 13.42
C PHE A 325 -20.09 18.09 12.90
N LYS A 326 -20.65 19.29 12.75
CA LYS A 326 -19.92 20.49 12.35
C LYS A 326 -20.50 21.71 13.02
N ALA A 327 -19.69 22.40 13.80
CA ALA A 327 -19.91 23.75 14.30
C ALA A 327 -19.03 24.75 13.54
N GLN A 328 -19.15 26.04 13.86
CA GLN A 328 -18.45 27.12 13.14
C GLN A 328 -16.91 26.95 13.11
N TYR A 329 -16.33 26.48 14.22
CA TYR A 329 -14.88 26.33 14.38
C TYR A 329 -14.44 24.93 14.78
N THR A 330 -15.37 24.00 14.96
CA THR A 330 -15.07 22.63 15.37
C THR A 330 -15.89 21.62 14.60
N GLY A 331 -15.41 20.40 14.49
CA GLY A 331 -16.16 19.32 13.88
C GLY A 331 -15.58 17.97 14.25
N ALA A 332 -16.30 16.92 13.86
CA ALA A 332 -15.76 15.58 13.89
C ALA A 332 -16.21 14.79 12.67
N SER A 333 -15.38 13.84 12.26
CA SER A 333 -15.65 12.95 11.13
C SER A 333 -15.16 11.55 11.44
N PHE A 334 -15.88 10.57 10.91
CA PHE A 334 -15.51 9.17 10.90
C PHE A 334 -15.16 8.77 9.48
N ARG A 335 -14.08 8.01 9.31
CA ARG A 335 -13.67 7.45 8.03
C ARG A 335 -13.39 5.97 8.17
N CYS A 336 -13.77 5.20 7.17
CA CYS A 336 -13.31 3.83 6.98
C CYS A 336 -12.68 3.71 5.59
N ASP A 337 -11.47 3.19 5.49
CA ASP A 337 -10.81 2.90 4.23
C ASP A 337 -10.17 1.50 4.19
N TYR A 338 -10.14 0.90 3.00
CA TYR A 338 -9.56 -0.40 2.74
C TYR A 338 -8.69 -0.32 1.51
N VAL A 339 -7.47 -0.86 1.56
CA VAL A 339 -6.58 -0.98 0.42
C VAL A 339 -6.43 -2.46 0.07
N ASN A 340 -6.69 -2.81 -1.20
CA ASN A 340 -6.56 -4.18 -1.69
C ASN A 340 -5.08 -4.58 -1.89
N ILE A 341 -4.39 -4.82 -0.79
CA ILE A 341 -3.02 -5.37 -0.74
C ILE A 341 -2.90 -6.33 0.46
N PRO A 342 -2.04 -7.37 0.37
CA PRO A 342 -1.85 -8.30 1.48
C PRO A 342 -1.45 -7.58 2.76
N GLY A 343 -2.06 -7.99 3.88
CA GLY A 343 -1.75 -7.46 5.20
C GLY A 343 -2.42 -6.13 5.54
N TYR A 344 -3.13 -5.49 4.62
CA TYR A 344 -3.94 -4.30 4.92
C TYR A 344 -5.35 -4.73 5.33
N ILE A 345 -5.77 -4.39 6.55
CA ILE A 345 -7.17 -4.57 6.99
C ILE A 345 -7.92 -3.23 6.91
N PRO A 346 -9.27 -3.22 6.88
CA PRO A 346 -10.02 -1.97 6.96
C PRO A 346 -9.53 -1.10 8.11
N ARG A 347 -9.21 0.15 7.81
CA ARG A 347 -8.77 1.17 8.75
C ARG A 347 -9.95 2.09 9.05
N SER A 348 -10.27 2.26 10.33
CA SER A 348 -11.26 3.23 10.78
C SER A 348 -10.57 4.37 11.50
N THR A 349 -10.96 5.60 11.23
CA THR A 349 -10.34 6.81 11.79
C THR A 349 -11.41 7.77 12.27
N VAL A 350 -11.28 8.25 13.50
CA VAL A 350 -12.06 9.36 14.04
C VAL A 350 -11.18 10.58 14.09
N THR A 351 -11.61 11.66 13.42
CA THR A 351 -10.89 12.93 13.36
C THR A 351 -11.71 14.02 14.01
N PHE A 352 -11.07 14.82 14.85
CA PHE A 352 -11.63 16.04 15.42
C PHE A 352 -10.98 17.22 14.71
N SER A 353 -11.77 18.19 14.26
CA SER A 353 -11.25 19.38 13.60
C SER A 353 -11.42 20.62 14.47
N LYS A 354 -10.42 21.50 14.47
CA LYS A 354 -10.47 22.83 15.08
C LYS A 354 -9.91 23.85 14.10
N ARG A 355 -10.73 24.81 13.72
CA ARG A 355 -10.36 25.93 12.86
C ARG A 355 -9.98 27.14 13.70
N ILE A 356 -8.81 27.69 13.42
CA ILE A 356 -8.24 28.86 14.08
C ILE A 356 -8.11 29.96 13.03
N PRO A 357 -8.94 31.03 13.08
CA PRO A 357 -8.75 32.19 12.23
C PRO A 357 -7.52 33.01 12.68
N PRO A 358 -6.92 33.81 11.79
CA PRO A 358 -5.83 34.71 12.16
C PRO A 358 -6.35 35.82 13.09
N GLN A 359 -5.55 36.19 14.09
CA GLN A 359 -5.89 37.27 15.04
C GLN A 359 -5.70 38.68 14.43
N VAL A 360 -4.87 38.78 13.38
CA VAL A 360 -4.54 40.02 12.66
C VAL A 360 -4.63 39.76 11.16
N LYS A 361 -4.78 40.78 10.31
CA LYS A 361 -4.69 40.62 8.85
C LYS A 361 -3.36 39.98 8.47
N GLN A 362 -3.38 38.70 8.11
CA GLN A 362 -2.22 37.92 7.65
C GLN A 362 -2.49 37.36 6.25
N LYS A 363 -1.44 36.87 5.57
CA LYS A 363 -1.53 36.28 4.22
C LYS A 363 -2.19 34.89 4.20
N TRP A 364 -2.91 34.50 5.26
CA TRP A 364 -3.65 33.24 5.35
C TRP A 364 -5.03 33.47 5.96
N ASP A 365 -5.99 32.65 5.55
CA ASP A 365 -7.41 32.78 5.91
C ASP A 365 -7.74 32.06 7.22
N TYR A 366 -7.23 30.83 7.38
CA TYR A 366 -7.38 30.04 8.59
C TYR A 366 -6.35 28.90 8.64
N PHE A 367 -6.12 28.42 9.85
CA PHE A 367 -5.37 27.21 10.16
C PHE A 367 -6.36 26.17 10.71
N GLU A 368 -6.27 24.93 10.27
CA GLU A 368 -7.12 23.84 10.75
C GLU A 368 -6.26 22.72 11.33
N LEU A 369 -6.48 22.44 12.61
CA LEU A 369 -5.84 21.38 13.37
C LEU A 369 -6.78 20.17 13.41
N ASN A 370 -6.32 19.01 12.94
CA ASN A 370 -7.13 17.81 12.83
C ASN A 370 -6.45 16.60 13.51
N PRO A 371 -6.42 16.52 14.85
CA PRO A 371 -5.99 15.30 15.53
C PRO A 371 -6.96 14.16 15.23
N TYR A 372 -6.42 12.95 15.13
CA TYR A 372 -7.21 11.75 14.90
C TYR A 372 -6.64 10.52 15.59
N MET A 373 -7.50 9.53 15.75
CA MET A 373 -7.16 8.20 16.20
C MET A 373 -7.64 7.19 15.15
N GLY A 374 -6.76 6.27 14.77
CA GLY A 374 -7.01 5.21 13.82
C GLY A 374 -6.92 3.83 14.46
N ILE A 375 -7.69 2.88 13.92
CA ILE A 375 -7.55 1.44 14.18
C ILE A 375 -7.50 0.70 12.85
N GLY A 376 -6.61 -0.28 12.72
CA GLY A 376 -6.46 -1.09 11.51
C GLY A 376 -5.51 -0.51 10.46
N GLY A 377 -5.71 -0.86 9.19
CA GLY A 377 -4.71 -0.71 8.14
C GLY A 377 -3.61 -1.78 8.26
N PHE A 378 -2.35 -1.39 8.05
CA PHE A 378 -1.21 -2.27 8.36
C PHE A 378 -0.92 -2.34 9.87
N ASP A 379 -1.23 -1.27 10.60
CA ASP A 379 -1.05 -1.18 12.04
C ASP A 379 -2.23 -1.81 12.81
N THR A 380 -2.09 -1.83 14.13
CA THR A 380 -3.13 -2.10 15.11
C THR A 380 -3.92 -0.84 15.44
N TRP A 381 -3.23 0.24 15.77
CA TRP A 381 -3.80 1.56 16.08
C TRP A 381 -2.79 2.64 15.74
N ASP A 382 -3.26 3.87 15.56
CA ASP A 382 -2.39 5.03 15.33
C ASP A 382 -3.00 6.31 15.89
N ILE A 383 -2.17 7.23 16.38
CA ILE A 383 -2.55 8.62 16.65
C ILE A 383 -1.87 9.49 15.62
N GLY A 384 -2.63 10.42 15.04
CA GLY A 384 -2.08 11.35 14.07
C GLY A 384 -2.66 12.74 14.17
N CYS A 385 -2.09 13.65 13.38
CA CYS A 385 -2.54 15.02 13.31
C CYS A 385 -2.31 15.59 11.92
N LYS A 386 -3.40 16.05 11.31
CA LYS A 386 -3.38 16.78 10.04
C LYS A 386 -3.50 18.27 10.27
N LEU A 387 -2.51 19.01 9.80
CA LEU A 387 -2.45 20.46 9.77
C LEU A 387 -2.88 20.93 8.38
N LEU A 388 -3.68 21.98 8.31
CA LEU A 388 -4.07 22.61 7.06
C LEU A 388 -3.97 24.13 7.19
N ILE A 389 -3.30 24.77 6.23
CA ILE A 389 -3.20 26.23 6.11
C ILE A 389 -3.89 26.63 4.81
N SER A 390 -4.87 27.54 4.91
CA SER A 390 -5.51 28.16 3.74
C SER A 390 -4.89 29.53 3.49
N SER A 391 -4.43 29.80 2.26
CA SER A 391 -3.84 31.09 1.88
C SER A 391 -4.39 31.57 0.54
N PRO A 392 -4.84 32.84 0.42
CA PRO A 392 -5.19 33.41 -0.88
C PRO A 392 -3.91 33.66 -1.70
N ILE A 393 -3.88 33.18 -2.94
CA ILE A 393 -2.83 33.46 -3.92
C ILE A 393 -3.41 34.35 -5.01
N GLN A 394 -2.81 35.53 -5.18
CA GLN A 394 -3.21 36.48 -6.22
C GLN A 394 -3.12 35.82 -7.61
N GLY A 395 -4.22 35.86 -8.37
CA GLY A 395 -4.33 35.24 -9.70
C GLY A 395 -4.54 33.71 -9.70
N PHE A 396 -4.56 33.05 -8.53
CA PHE A 396 -4.75 31.59 -8.40
C PHE A 396 -5.83 31.18 -7.37
N GLY A 397 -6.59 32.12 -6.82
CA GLY A 397 -7.66 31.81 -5.86
C GLY A 397 -7.11 31.47 -4.49
N LYS A 398 -7.52 30.33 -3.91
CA LYS A 398 -7.04 29.85 -2.60
C LYS A 398 -6.11 28.65 -2.78
N ALA A 399 -4.98 28.67 -2.10
CA ALA A 399 -4.15 27.48 -1.92
C ALA A 399 -4.32 26.91 -0.52
N TYR A 400 -4.26 25.60 -0.43
CA TYR A 400 -4.30 24.86 0.82
C TYR A 400 -3.07 24.00 0.92
N PHE A 401 -2.31 24.20 1.98
CA PHE A 401 -1.16 23.40 2.33
C PHE A 401 -1.58 22.43 3.41
N THR A 402 -1.36 21.14 3.20
CA THR A 402 -1.66 20.12 4.21
C THR A 402 -0.38 19.40 4.62
N LEU A 403 -0.22 19.16 5.92
CA LEU A 403 0.79 18.28 6.47
C LEU A 403 0.12 17.32 7.44
N ASP A 404 0.29 16.03 7.23
CA ASP A 404 -0.34 14.97 8.01
C ASP A 404 0.74 14.06 8.60
N PHE A 405 0.79 14.01 9.92
CA PHE A 405 1.62 13.08 10.68
C PHE A 405 0.77 11.89 11.08
N ILE A 406 1.13 10.71 10.59
CA ILE A 406 0.44 9.45 10.86
C ILE A 406 1.29 8.64 11.84
N GLY A 407 0.69 8.08 12.88
CA GLY A 407 1.38 7.24 13.87
C GLY A 407 2.46 7.99 14.65
N ILE A 408 2.09 9.13 15.24
CA ILE A 408 2.99 10.00 16.02
C ILE A 408 3.63 9.22 17.19
N GLU A 409 2.88 8.29 17.79
CA GLU A 409 3.36 7.40 18.85
C GLU A 409 4.58 6.58 18.43
N SER A 410 4.70 6.24 17.14
CA SER A 410 5.84 5.50 16.60
C SER A 410 7.11 6.33 16.45
N PHE A 411 6.99 7.66 16.33
CA PHE A 411 8.17 8.54 16.39
C PHE A 411 8.65 8.74 17.83
N ILE A 412 7.74 8.69 18.81
CA ILE A 412 8.05 8.82 20.24
C ILE A 412 8.63 7.50 20.80
N ALA A 413 8.05 6.36 20.42
CA ALA A 413 8.42 5.03 20.93
C ALA A 413 8.67 4.02 19.79
N PRO A 414 9.71 4.21 18.96
CA PRO A 414 9.93 3.44 17.72
C PRO A 414 10.23 1.95 17.91
N GLY A 415 10.58 1.51 19.12
CA GLY A 415 10.82 0.10 19.46
C GLY A 415 9.58 -0.65 19.97
N LYS A 416 8.45 0.05 20.19
CA LYS A 416 7.23 -0.52 20.77
C LYS A 416 6.01 -0.37 19.85
N GLN A 417 5.97 0.70 19.07
CA GLN A 417 4.85 0.98 18.15
C GLN A 417 5.25 0.61 16.72
N HIS A 418 4.28 0.40 15.83
CA HIS A 418 4.47 -0.42 14.64
C HIS A 418 4.33 0.30 13.30
N GLY A 419 3.67 1.46 13.24
CA GLY A 419 3.42 2.19 12.01
C GLY A 419 3.56 3.70 12.15
N ALA A 420 4.08 4.31 11.10
CA ALA A 420 4.20 5.74 11.01
C ALA A 420 4.14 6.21 9.56
N GLY A 421 3.83 7.47 9.36
CA GLY A 421 3.75 8.05 8.04
C GLY A 421 3.78 9.56 8.04
N LEU A 422 3.96 10.09 6.84
CA LEU A 422 3.93 11.51 6.56
C LEU A 422 3.20 11.69 5.23
N ALA A 423 2.23 12.58 5.18
CA ALA A 423 1.66 13.05 3.93
C ALA A 423 1.69 14.57 3.86
N THR A 424 2.00 15.09 2.69
CA THR A 424 1.91 16.51 2.38
C THR A 424 1.25 16.70 1.03
N SER A 425 0.45 17.75 0.92
CA SER A 425 -0.18 18.11 -0.35
C SER A 425 -0.35 19.61 -0.46
N ILE A 426 -0.33 20.07 -1.71
CA ILE A 426 -0.71 21.42 -2.07
C ILE A 426 -1.93 21.29 -2.96
N ILE A 427 -3.03 21.90 -2.53
CA ILE A 427 -4.31 21.89 -3.21
C ILE A 427 -4.58 23.33 -3.65
N VAL A 428 -4.93 23.51 -4.91
CA VAL A 428 -5.29 24.83 -5.42
C VAL A 428 -6.80 24.87 -5.63
N GLY A 429 -7.50 25.56 -4.75
CA GLY A 429 -8.88 25.97 -4.92
C GLY A 429 -8.93 27.22 -5.81
N LEU A 430 -8.90 27.01 -7.12
CA LEU A 430 -9.16 28.04 -8.12
C LEU A 430 -10.66 28.36 -8.19
#